data_AF-E7ABH2-F1
#
_entry.id   AF-E7ABH2-F1
#
_cell.length_a   1.000
_cell.length_b   1.000
_cell.length_c   1.000
_cell.angle_alpha   90.00
_cell.angle_beta   90.00
_cell.angle_gamma   90.00
#
_symmetry.space_group_name_H-M   'P 1'
#
loop_
_entity.id
_entity.type
_entity.pdbx_description
1 polymer ?
#
loop_
_entity_poly.entity_id
_entity_poly.type
_entity_poly.pdbx_seq_one_letter_code
_entity_poly.pdbx_strand_id
1 'polypeptide(L)'
;MREYLYIVQSSLEPSKCKMGITNDLKRRLKEYNSITGQSQENTYSYLFTCEVANMRAVEQDIKNTFAHLREVQTREIYFYNPSLLEMYLSYIKAHPLFLAQVSLKSPKKTPQIKPKNVASLKDQGMEWADLLNKAKRVKNDEFYTRYEDIEKEIAHYPLKVWQDKVVFCNCDDAIGENRDYSDSSAFALYFLKHFFRLKLKKLICTHYGSKQDLFNAGSRGYIFTKEGAHEMKHTPPNYTGGFEEKESLRILNEEADIVCTNPPFSRAIEYWSLLVKSKKKFLILSNIANCITTAYIPYFAKRKVRPGFNEVHWFLNPKRQLVRAAGAWYTNLPIKNRPNISRLKFLPLEQIPQKYKRFDDAGVLLVDYSHIPTDYDLPFAVSATPILNGVLECGYKVAEHSKYNPHIEGKEKFARILICRA
;
A
#
# COMPACT_ATOMS: atom_id res chain seq x y z
N MET A 1 -3.88 28.45 30.53
CA MET A 1 -2.63 27.69 30.77
C MET A 1 -2.50 26.70 29.62
N ARG A 2 -1.32 26.50 29.02
CA ARG A 2 -1.19 25.54 27.92
C ARG A 2 -1.30 24.13 28.47
N GLU A 3 -2.12 23.30 27.83
CA GLU A 3 -2.34 21.91 28.22
C GLU A 3 -1.67 20.98 27.22
N TYR A 4 -0.93 20.00 27.74
CA TYR A 4 -0.12 19.11 26.93
C TYR A 4 -0.48 17.66 27.16
N LEU A 5 -0.41 16.90 26.07
CA LEU A 5 -0.39 15.45 26.08
C LEU A 5 0.97 14.98 25.57
N TYR A 6 1.51 13.94 26.19
CA TYR A 6 2.82 13.40 25.86
C TYR A 6 2.84 11.88 25.89
N ILE A 7 3.77 11.32 25.12
CA ILE A 7 4.14 9.91 25.15
C ILE A 7 5.63 9.83 25.47
N VAL A 8 5.96 9.06 26.49
CA VAL A 8 7.33 8.77 26.92
C VAL A 8 7.65 7.29 26.79
N GLN A 9 8.92 6.97 26.61
CA GLN A 9 9.43 5.61 26.57
C GLN A 9 10.62 5.48 27.50
N SER A 10 10.67 4.36 28.24
CA SER A 10 11.79 4.00 29.09
C SER A 10 12.95 3.45 28.26
N SER A 11 14.19 3.77 28.64
CA SER A 11 15.38 3.17 28.04
C SER A 11 15.55 1.68 28.38
N LEU A 12 15.03 1.19 29.52
CA LEU A 12 15.07 -0.24 29.89
C LEU A 12 14.03 -1.08 29.15
N GLU A 13 12.83 -0.53 28.96
CA GLU A 13 11.70 -1.25 28.36
C GLU A 13 11.26 -0.53 27.08
N PRO A 14 12.06 -0.59 25.99
CA PRO A 14 11.73 0.10 24.74
C PRO A 14 10.45 -0.43 24.10
N SER A 15 9.97 -1.61 24.47
CA SER A 15 8.65 -2.09 24.05
C SER A 15 7.50 -1.35 24.72
N LYS A 16 7.70 -0.75 25.91
CA LYS A 16 6.62 -0.09 26.66
C LYS A 16 6.68 1.43 26.51
N CYS A 17 5.57 1.98 26.02
CA CYS A 17 5.35 3.42 25.99
C CYS A 17 4.28 3.81 27.01
N LYS A 18 4.42 4.99 27.61
CA LYS A 18 3.48 5.55 28.58
C LYS A 18 2.96 6.89 28.10
N MET A 19 1.64 7.07 28.14
CA MET A 19 1.00 8.35 27.86
C MET A 19 0.71 9.12 29.14
N GLY A 20 0.79 10.45 29.10
CA GLY A 20 0.36 11.31 30.20
C GLY A 20 -0.01 12.72 29.75
N ILE A 21 -0.51 13.49 30.71
CA ILE A 21 -0.95 14.87 30.54
C ILE A 21 -0.23 15.79 31.52
N THR A 22 0.02 17.04 31.12
CA THR A 22 0.68 18.04 31.97
C THR A 22 0.41 19.46 31.49
N ASN A 23 0.52 20.43 32.39
CA ASN A 23 0.59 21.85 32.04
C ASN A 23 2.04 22.35 31.87
N ASP A 24 3.02 21.51 32.22
CA ASP A 24 4.47 21.81 32.12
C ASP A 24 5.24 20.55 31.70
N LEU A 25 5.67 20.51 30.44
CA LEU A 25 6.46 19.41 29.88
C LEU A 25 7.87 19.33 30.48
N LYS A 26 8.52 20.47 30.75
CA LYS A 26 9.90 20.48 31.25
C LYS A 26 9.96 19.92 32.67
N ARG A 27 9.04 20.36 33.53
CA ARG A 27 8.94 19.86 34.91
C ARG A 27 8.60 18.38 34.91
N ARG A 28 7.66 17.94 34.07
CA ARG A 28 7.18 16.56 34.07
C ARG A 28 8.25 15.54 33.66
N LEU A 29 9.08 15.85 32.66
CA LEU A 29 10.19 14.96 32.28
C LEU A 29 11.24 14.84 33.41
N LYS A 30 11.52 15.96 34.10
CA LYS A 30 12.42 15.97 35.26
C LYS A 30 11.88 15.11 36.40
N GLU A 31 10.58 15.21 36.69
CA GLU A 31 9.89 14.36 37.68
C GLU A 31 10.05 12.86 37.32
N TYR A 32 9.76 12.46 36.08
CA TYR A 32 9.92 11.07 35.63
C TYR A 32 11.33 10.54 35.90
N ASN A 33 12.35 11.28 35.46
CA ASN A 33 13.75 10.85 35.59
C ASN A 33 14.29 10.97 37.02
N SER A 34 13.63 11.74 37.90
CA SER A 34 14.03 11.86 39.31
C SER A 34 13.44 10.76 40.20
N ILE A 35 12.28 10.23 39.85
CA ILE A 35 11.56 9.21 40.64
C ILE A 35 12.13 7.80 40.41
N THR A 36 12.75 7.54 39.25
CA THR A 36 13.16 6.19 38.82
C THR A 36 14.59 5.77 39.17
N GLY A 37 15.32 6.59 39.94
CA GLY A 37 16.64 6.25 40.48
C GLY A 37 17.83 6.58 39.55
N GLN A 38 18.97 6.90 40.14
CA GLN A 38 20.19 7.47 39.54
C GLN A 38 21.04 6.49 38.68
N SER A 39 20.46 5.48 38.02
CA SER A 39 21.20 4.73 36.99
C SER A 39 20.89 5.32 35.61
N GLN A 40 21.89 5.49 34.75
CA GLN A 40 21.70 5.93 33.36
C GLN A 40 20.77 5.00 32.55
N GLU A 41 20.43 3.84 33.10
CA GLU A 41 19.63 2.82 32.44
C GLU A 41 18.12 3.08 32.56
N ASN A 42 17.66 3.84 33.57
CA ASN A 42 16.23 4.04 33.90
C ASN A 42 15.66 5.40 33.47
N THR A 43 16.07 5.90 32.30
CA THR A 43 15.69 7.22 31.79
C THR A 43 14.49 7.17 30.85
N TYR A 44 13.61 8.17 30.97
CA TYR A 44 12.49 8.39 30.05
C TYR A 44 12.83 9.47 29.05
N SER A 45 12.40 9.25 27.80
CA SER A 45 12.47 10.24 26.73
C SER A 45 11.11 10.46 26.09
N TYR A 46 10.84 11.70 25.67
CA TYR A 46 9.63 12.01 24.90
C TYR A 46 9.74 11.41 23.49
N LEU A 47 8.79 10.55 23.15
CA LEU A 47 8.55 10.11 21.77
C LEU A 47 7.64 11.09 21.02
N PHE A 48 6.69 11.67 21.73
CA PHE A 48 5.72 12.60 21.17
C PHE A 48 5.20 13.56 22.23
N THR A 49 4.98 14.80 21.82
CA THR A 49 4.35 15.84 22.64
C THR A 49 3.46 16.71 21.77
N CYS A 50 2.27 17.05 22.26
CA CYS A 50 1.37 17.98 21.57
C CYS A 50 0.64 18.89 22.55
N GLU A 51 0.23 20.05 22.04
CA GLU A 51 -0.69 20.96 22.70
C GLU A 51 -2.12 20.60 22.30
N VAL A 52 -3.01 20.60 23.28
CA VAL A 52 -4.42 20.26 23.12
C VAL A 52 -5.29 21.29 23.84
N ALA A 53 -6.51 21.50 23.36
CA ALA A 53 -7.43 22.47 23.96
C ALA A 53 -7.99 22.03 25.33
N ASN A 54 -8.07 20.72 25.58
CA ASN A 54 -8.45 20.14 26.88
C ASN A 54 -7.82 18.75 27.05
N MET A 55 -6.73 18.64 27.81
CA MET A 55 -5.95 17.42 27.97
C MET A 55 -6.71 16.31 28.69
N ARG A 56 -7.58 16.64 29.65
CA ARG A 56 -8.36 15.63 30.39
C ARG A 56 -9.42 14.98 29.52
N ALA A 57 -10.09 15.75 28.67
CA ALA A 57 -11.05 15.24 27.69
C ALA A 57 -10.35 14.30 26.70
N VAL A 58 -9.26 14.75 26.08
CA VAL A 58 -8.48 13.92 25.15
C VAL A 58 -7.96 12.63 25.82
N GLU A 59 -7.43 12.73 27.04
CA GLU A 59 -6.96 11.56 27.78
C GLU A 59 -8.09 10.56 28.06
N GLN A 60 -9.27 11.04 28.46
CA GLN A 60 -10.42 10.19 28.71
C GLN A 60 -10.94 9.52 27.43
N ASP A 61 -10.99 10.26 26.32
CA ASP A 61 -11.40 9.73 25.02
C ASP A 61 -10.43 8.65 24.53
N ILE A 62 -9.12 8.82 24.72
CA ILE A 62 -8.12 7.79 24.44
C ILE A 62 -8.32 6.58 25.37
N LYS A 63 -8.52 6.80 26.68
CA LYS A 63 -8.77 5.72 27.66
C LYS A 63 -9.99 4.87 27.31
N ASN A 64 -11.05 5.51 26.81
CA ASN A 64 -12.28 4.86 26.38
C ASN A 64 -12.09 4.13 25.05
N THR A 65 -11.46 4.79 24.07
CA THR A 65 -11.22 4.26 22.72
C THR A 65 -10.31 3.03 22.76
N PHE A 66 -9.22 3.07 23.53
CA PHE A 66 -8.23 2.00 23.57
C PHE A 66 -8.31 1.16 24.85
N ALA A 67 -9.50 1.06 25.47
CA ALA A 67 -9.69 0.33 26.73
C ALA A 67 -9.15 -1.11 26.69
N HIS A 68 -9.27 -1.78 25.54
CA HIS A 68 -8.82 -3.15 25.30
C HIS A 68 -7.28 -3.30 25.15
N LEU A 69 -6.55 -2.19 25.00
CA LEU A 69 -5.08 -2.16 24.89
C LEU A 69 -4.40 -1.67 26.17
N ARG A 70 -5.16 -1.44 27.24
CA ARG A 70 -4.65 -0.90 28.52
C ARG A 70 -4.22 -2.02 29.46
N GLU A 71 -3.15 -1.76 30.20
CA GLU A 71 -2.73 -2.61 31.30
C GLU A 71 -3.75 -2.51 32.45
N VAL A 72 -4.37 -3.64 32.80
CA VAL A 72 -5.51 -3.71 33.72
C VAL A 72 -5.13 -3.30 35.15
N GLN A 73 -3.88 -3.53 35.56
CA GLN A 73 -3.43 -3.33 36.94
C GLN A 73 -3.06 -1.88 37.26
N THR A 74 -2.40 -1.16 36.34
CA THR A 74 -1.81 0.15 36.63
C THR A 74 -2.74 1.32 36.34
N ARG A 75 -3.86 1.11 35.61
CA ARG A 75 -4.75 2.17 35.06
C ARG A 75 -4.05 3.17 34.15
N GLU A 76 -2.76 2.98 33.88
CA GLU A 76 -1.97 3.82 33.00
C GLU A 76 -2.15 3.34 31.56
N ILE A 77 -2.02 4.24 30.58
CA ILE A 77 -2.03 3.84 29.16
C ILE A 77 -0.60 3.40 28.84
N TYR A 78 -0.35 2.12 29.10
CA TYR A 78 0.79 1.40 28.55
C TYR A 78 0.39 0.77 27.23
N PHE A 79 1.27 0.87 26.23
CA PHE A 79 1.18 0.03 25.04
C PHE A 79 2.54 -0.57 24.72
N TYR A 80 2.52 -1.83 24.33
CA TYR A 80 3.67 -2.74 24.33
C TYR A 80 4.40 -2.81 22.98
N ASN A 81 4.07 -1.93 22.03
CA ASN A 81 4.68 -1.97 20.69
C ASN A 81 4.80 -0.57 20.04
N PRO A 82 5.98 -0.17 19.52
CA PRO A 82 6.15 0.97 18.63
C PRO A 82 5.20 0.98 17.41
N SER A 83 4.72 -0.18 16.96
CA SER A 83 3.71 -0.28 15.89
C SER A 83 2.33 0.25 16.30
N LEU A 84 2.00 0.25 17.60
CA LEU A 84 0.80 0.88 18.14
C LEU A 84 0.99 2.40 18.33
N LEU A 85 2.23 2.86 18.52
CA LEU A 85 2.54 4.28 18.67
C LEU A 85 1.89 5.11 17.56
N GLU A 86 2.13 4.72 16.29
CA GLU A 86 1.57 5.44 15.14
C GLU A 86 0.05 5.48 15.14
N MET A 87 -0.62 4.43 15.62
CA MET A 87 -2.08 4.42 15.77
C MET A 87 -2.54 5.43 16.83
N TYR A 88 -1.87 5.48 18.00
CA TYR A 88 -2.14 6.49 19.02
C TYR A 88 -1.86 7.90 18.49
N LEU A 89 -0.73 8.11 17.81
CA LEU A 89 -0.37 9.40 17.21
C LEU A 89 -1.37 9.85 16.15
N SER A 90 -1.79 8.93 15.29
CA SER A 90 -2.83 9.12 14.27
C SER A 90 -4.15 9.53 14.91
N TYR A 91 -4.57 8.85 15.97
CA TYR A 91 -5.76 9.21 16.75
C TYR A 91 -5.64 10.58 17.40
N ILE A 92 -4.54 10.86 18.11
CA ILE A 92 -4.29 12.14 18.79
C ILE A 92 -4.30 13.29 17.78
N LYS A 93 -3.59 13.15 16.65
CA LYS A 93 -3.51 14.19 15.60
C LYS A 93 -4.85 14.40 14.88
N ALA A 94 -5.72 13.39 14.85
CA ALA A 94 -7.06 13.48 14.28
C ALA A 94 -8.10 14.02 15.28
N HIS A 95 -7.76 14.14 16.57
CA HIS A 95 -8.68 14.55 17.63
C HIS A 95 -9.14 16.02 17.44
N PRO A 96 -10.43 16.36 17.60
CA PRO A 96 -10.92 17.74 17.42
C PRO A 96 -10.25 18.79 18.31
N LEU A 97 -9.74 18.35 19.46
CA LEU A 97 -9.05 19.19 20.44
C LEU A 97 -7.53 19.25 20.23
N PHE A 98 -6.99 18.63 19.18
CA PHE A 98 -5.57 18.72 18.83
C PHE A 98 -5.26 20.12 18.28
N LEU A 99 -4.26 20.79 18.85
CA LEU A 99 -3.84 22.13 18.41
C LEU A 99 -2.56 22.08 17.58
N ALA A 100 -1.48 21.53 18.14
CA ALA A 100 -0.20 21.45 17.44
C ALA A 100 0.73 20.38 18.05
N GLN A 101 1.61 19.81 17.22
CA GLN A 101 2.72 18.98 17.70
C GLN A 101 3.85 19.87 18.22
N VAL A 102 4.32 19.61 19.44
CA VAL A 102 5.44 20.31 20.06
C VAL A 102 6.70 19.48 19.84
N SER A 103 7.79 20.12 19.40
CA SER A 103 9.09 19.47 19.27
C SER A 103 9.98 19.84 20.46
N LEU A 104 10.16 18.91 21.39
CA LEU A 104 11.20 19.01 22.41
C LEU A 104 12.41 18.23 21.88
N LYS A 105 13.55 18.91 21.71
CA LYS A 105 14.81 18.27 21.28
C LYS A 105 15.11 17.07 22.19
N SER A 106 15.16 15.88 21.61
CA SER A 106 15.63 14.67 22.28
C SER A 106 17.12 14.80 22.62
N PRO A 107 17.63 14.14 23.68
CA PRO A 107 19.07 13.94 23.84
C PRO A 107 19.63 13.26 22.59
N LYS A 108 20.84 13.63 22.17
CA LYS A 108 21.52 13.05 21.00
C LYS A 108 21.52 11.53 21.13
N LYS A 109 20.92 10.83 20.17
CA LYS A 109 21.04 9.37 20.06
C LYS A 109 22.53 9.00 20.00
N THR A 110 22.95 8.08 20.85
CA THR A 110 24.20 7.33 20.73
C THR A 110 24.27 6.76 19.30
N PRO A 111 25.46 6.74 18.64
CA PRO A 111 25.55 6.42 17.23
C PRO A 111 24.86 5.10 16.91
N GLN A 112 23.83 5.15 16.06
CA GLN A 112 23.30 3.94 15.45
C GLN A 112 24.48 3.26 14.76
N ILE A 113 24.67 1.97 15.04
CA ILE A 113 25.50 1.11 14.21
C ILE A 113 24.97 1.29 12.79
N LYS A 114 25.76 1.95 11.94
CA LYS A 114 25.42 2.18 10.54
C LYS A 114 25.02 0.81 9.98
N PRO A 115 23.84 0.65 9.35
CA PRO A 115 23.66 -0.49 8.47
C PRO A 115 24.86 -0.46 7.52
N LYS A 116 25.63 -1.56 7.49
CA LYS A 116 26.73 -1.73 6.53
C LYS A 116 26.21 -1.22 5.19
N ASN A 117 26.91 -0.25 4.60
CA ASN A 117 26.63 0.36 3.31
C ASN A 117 25.87 -0.61 2.41
N VAL A 118 24.55 -0.52 2.36
CA VAL A 118 23.82 -1.00 1.20
C VAL A 118 24.12 0.09 0.19
N ALA A 119 25.17 -0.15 -0.59
CA ALA A 119 25.49 0.70 -1.72
C ALA A 119 24.18 1.03 -2.43
N SER A 120 23.92 2.32 -2.64
CA SER A 120 22.91 2.75 -3.59
C SER A 120 23.37 2.26 -4.96
N LEU A 121 23.07 1.01 -5.27
CA LEU A 121 23.36 0.36 -6.54
C LEU A 121 22.32 0.85 -7.56
N LYS A 122 22.42 2.14 -7.89
CA LYS A 122 22.46 2.48 -9.31
C LYS A 122 23.68 1.73 -9.86
N ASP A 123 23.50 1.05 -10.98
CA ASP A 123 24.50 0.24 -11.67
C ASP A 123 24.58 -1.23 -11.23
N GLN A 124 23.52 -1.97 -11.57
CA GLN A 124 23.73 -3.21 -12.32
C GLN A 124 22.78 -3.20 -13.52
N GLY A 125 23.34 -2.86 -14.68
CA GLY A 125 22.68 -2.97 -15.97
C GLY A 125 22.30 -4.43 -16.23
N MET A 126 21.04 -4.75 -15.97
CA MET A 126 20.40 -5.96 -16.44
C MET A 126 19.18 -5.48 -17.24
N GLU A 127 19.17 -5.79 -18.53
CA GLU A 127 18.17 -5.33 -19.50
C GLU A 127 16.75 -5.54 -18.96
N TRP A 128 15.87 -4.55 -19.12
CA TRP A 128 14.46 -4.63 -18.73
C TRP A 128 13.77 -5.91 -19.26
N ALA A 129 14.25 -6.44 -20.39
CA ALA A 129 13.82 -7.70 -20.97
C ALA A 129 14.06 -8.92 -20.05
N ASP A 130 15.16 -8.96 -19.31
CA ASP A 130 15.51 -10.09 -18.44
C ASP A 130 14.62 -10.19 -17.20
N LEU A 131 14.16 -9.05 -16.67
CA LEU A 131 13.20 -9.00 -15.57
C LEU A 131 11.84 -9.55 -15.98
N LEU A 132 11.35 -9.16 -17.16
CA LEU A 132 10.10 -9.66 -17.73
C LEU A 132 10.19 -11.16 -18.05
N ASN A 133 11.35 -11.64 -18.53
CA ASN A 133 11.59 -13.06 -18.81
C ASN A 133 11.73 -13.90 -17.52
N LYS A 134 12.33 -13.37 -16.45
CA LYS A 134 12.40 -14.03 -15.14
C LYS A 134 11.03 -14.11 -14.46
N ALA A 135 10.18 -13.09 -14.62
CA ALA A 135 8.80 -13.11 -14.10
C ALA A 135 7.94 -14.25 -14.67
N LYS A 136 8.26 -14.75 -15.89
CA LYS A 136 7.61 -15.94 -16.45
C LYS A 136 8.05 -17.26 -15.80
N ARG A 137 9.16 -17.29 -15.05
CA ARG A 137 9.82 -18.51 -14.56
C ARG A 137 9.66 -18.76 -13.06
N VAL A 138 9.23 -17.76 -12.27
CA VAL A 138 9.05 -17.92 -10.82
C VAL A 138 7.70 -18.59 -10.55
N LYS A 139 7.75 -19.83 -10.04
CA LYS A 139 6.58 -20.65 -9.67
C LYS A 139 5.95 -20.30 -8.31
N ASN A 140 6.54 -19.36 -7.57
CA ASN A 140 6.04 -18.96 -6.25
C ASN A 140 5.22 -17.68 -6.40
N ASP A 141 3.90 -17.78 -6.21
CA ASP A 141 2.94 -16.68 -6.33
C ASP A 141 2.76 -15.87 -5.04
N GLU A 142 3.45 -16.25 -3.96
CA GLU A 142 3.36 -15.59 -2.65
C GLU A 142 4.36 -14.42 -2.55
N PHE A 143 3.99 -13.30 -3.16
CA PHE A 143 4.71 -12.04 -3.06
C PHE A 143 4.02 -11.12 -2.06
N TYR A 144 4.68 -10.83 -0.94
CA TYR A 144 4.22 -9.85 0.04
C TYR A 144 4.67 -8.44 -0.36
N THR A 145 3.74 -7.50 -0.30
CA THR A 145 4.00 -6.09 -0.58
C THR A 145 4.70 -5.44 0.61
N ARG A 146 5.62 -4.52 0.35
CA ARG A 146 6.29 -3.76 1.41
C ARG A 146 5.45 -2.55 1.81
N TYR A 147 5.56 -2.14 3.07
CA TYR A 147 4.78 -1.04 3.62
C TYR A 147 5.07 0.30 2.91
N GLU A 148 6.34 0.57 2.63
CA GLU A 148 6.79 1.79 1.95
C GLU A 148 6.21 1.94 0.53
N ASP A 149 5.98 0.83 -0.18
CA ASP A 149 5.39 0.86 -1.53
C ASP A 149 3.90 1.21 -1.48
N ILE A 150 3.19 0.77 -0.43
CA ILE A 150 1.79 1.13 -0.18
C ILE A 150 1.67 2.60 0.23
N GLU A 151 2.51 3.05 1.16
CA GLU A 151 2.51 4.43 1.62
C GLU A 151 2.79 5.40 0.47
N LYS A 152 3.79 5.08 -0.35
CA LYS A 152 4.15 5.86 -1.53
C LYS A 152 2.99 5.96 -2.53
N GLU A 153 2.25 4.88 -2.76
CA GLU A 153 1.11 4.91 -3.67
C GLU A 153 -0.07 5.69 -3.08
N ILE A 154 -0.51 5.34 -1.87
CA ILE A 154 -1.70 5.94 -1.25
C ILE A 154 -1.55 7.44 -1.04
N ALA A 155 -0.33 7.95 -0.82
CA ALA A 155 -0.04 9.38 -0.68
C ALA A 155 -0.50 10.24 -1.88
N HIS A 156 -0.67 9.65 -3.06
CA HIS A 156 -1.15 10.36 -4.25
C HIS A 156 -2.68 10.53 -4.31
N TYR A 157 -3.43 9.85 -3.46
CA TYR A 157 -4.89 9.88 -3.45
C TYR A 157 -5.38 10.85 -2.35
N PRO A 158 -6.26 11.82 -2.67
CA PRO A 158 -6.76 12.77 -1.68
C PRO A 158 -7.45 12.06 -0.51
N LEU A 159 -7.29 12.59 0.71
CA LEU A 159 -7.91 12.02 1.92
C LEU A 159 -9.43 11.81 1.79
N LYS A 160 -10.12 12.70 1.07
CA LYS A 160 -11.56 12.62 0.80
C LYS A 160 -12.00 11.35 0.07
N VAL A 161 -11.10 10.67 -0.65
CA VAL A 161 -11.39 9.38 -1.30
C VAL A 161 -11.71 8.30 -0.27
N TRP A 162 -11.08 8.37 0.90
CA TRP A 162 -11.13 7.35 1.96
C TRP A 162 -12.18 7.65 3.03
N GLN A 163 -12.57 8.91 3.16
CA GLN A 163 -13.48 9.37 4.20
C GLN A 163 -14.83 8.63 4.16
N ASP A 164 -15.27 8.14 5.32
CA ASP A 164 -16.53 7.42 5.55
C ASP A 164 -16.67 6.16 4.69
N LYS A 165 -15.54 5.58 4.24
CA LYS A 165 -15.50 4.37 3.42
C LYS A 165 -15.21 3.10 4.21
N VAL A 166 -15.76 2.00 3.71
CA VAL A 166 -15.39 0.64 4.08
C VAL A 166 -14.26 0.16 3.16
N VAL A 167 -13.07 -0.02 3.73
CA VAL A 167 -11.92 -0.58 3.00
C VAL A 167 -11.86 -2.08 3.25
N PHE A 168 -11.76 -2.85 2.15
CA PHE A 168 -11.60 -4.30 2.18
C PHE A 168 -10.21 -4.71 1.69
N CYS A 169 -9.46 -5.42 2.53
CA CYS A 169 -8.17 -6.00 2.21
C CYS A 169 -8.26 -7.53 2.26
N ASN A 170 -8.52 -8.20 1.14
CA ASN A 170 -8.36 -9.65 1.07
C ASN A 170 -6.86 -9.97 0.98
N CYS A 171 -6.24 -10.40 2.06
CA CYS A 171 -4.78 -10.52 2.12
C CYS A 171 -4.33 -11.67 3.01
N ASP A 172 -3.24 -12.31 2.60
CA ASP A 172 -2.57 -13.27 3.47
C ASP A 172 -1.98 -12.51 4.67
N ASP A 173 -1.92 -13.19 5.81
CA ASP A 173 -1.54 -12.62 7.11
C ASP A 173 -2.28 -11.33 7.46
N ALA A 174 -3.62 -11.25 7.42
CA ALA A 174 -4.34 -10.00 7.66
C ALA A 174 -3.83 -9.18 8.87
N ILE A 175 -4.02 -9.65 10.10
CA ILE A 175 -3.47 -9.03 11.32
C ILE A 175 -3.05 -10.15 12.28
N GLY A 176 -1.74 -10.26 12.51
CA GLY A 176 -1.14 -11.17 13.49
C GLY A 176 -1.15 -10.61 14.92
N GLU A 177 -0.55 -11.36 15.83
CA GLU A 177 -0.49 -11.05 17.27
C GLU A 177 0.44 -9.86 17.57
N ASN A 178 1.60 -9.82 16.90
CA ASN A 178 2.59 -8.77 17.06
C ASN A 178 2.14 -7.46 16.39
N ARG A 179 1.23 -7.53 15.40
CA ARG A 179 0.71 -6.38 14.64
C ARG A 179 1.82 -5.56 13.99
N ASP A 180 2.79 -6.25 13.41
CA ASP A 180 3.89 -5.66 12.68
C ASP A 180 4.21 -6.43 11.39
N TYR A 181 5.28 -6.04 10.70
CA TYR A 181 5.61 -6.60 9.39
C TYR A 181 6.05 -8.07 9.44
N SER A 182 6.28 -8.63 10.63
CA SER A 182 6.65 -10.04 10.78
C SER A 182 5.48 -10.98 10.54
N ASP A 183 4.27 -10.56 10.92
CA ASP A 183 3.09 -11.42 11.01
C ASP A 183 1.80 -10.79 10.47
N SER A 184 1.91 -9.62 9.83
CA SER A 184 0.75 -8.89 9.30
C SER A 184 1.00 -8.35 7.89
N SER A 185 -0.06 -8.29 7.10
CA SER A 185 -0.09 -7.75 5.75
C SER A 185 0.19 -6.26 5.80
N ALA A 186 1.08 -5.80 4.93
CA ALA A 186 1.40 -4.38 4.84
C ALA A 186 0.16 -3.52 4.49
N PHE A 187 -0.81 -4.07 3.73
CA PHE A 187 -2.08 -3.38 3.45
C PHE A 187 -2.92 -3.20 4.71
N ALA A 188 -3.16 -4.30 5.42
CA ALA A 188 -3.94 -4.28 6.65
C ALA A 188 -3.28 -3.38 7.71
N LEU A 189 -1.95 -3.48 7.88
CA LEU A 189 -1.20 -2.61 8.78
C LEU A 189 -1.31 -1.13 8.40
N TYR A 190 -1.23 -0.79 7.12
CA TYR A 190 -1.36 0.60 6.68
C TYR A 190 -2.73 1.16 7.05
N PHE A 191 -3.81 0.49 6.66
CA PHE A 191 -5.15 0.99 6.96
C PHE A 191 -5.49 0.93 8.44
N LEU A 192 -4.93 -0.01 9.20
CA LEU A 192 -5.08 -0.07 10.65
C LEU A 192 -4.41 1.13 11.33
N LYS A 193 -3.14 1.42 11.00
CA LYS A 193 -2.37 2.55 11.55
C LYS A 193 -2.99 3.91 11.17
N HIS A 194 -3.50 4.01 9.95
CA HIS A 194 -4.05 5.25 9.40
C HIS A 194 -5.57 5.37 9.51
N PHE A 195 -6.25 4.46 10.21
CA PHE A 195 -7.71 4.36 10.27
C PHE A 195 -8.38 5.72 10.60
N PHE A 196 -7.95 6.36 11.69
CA PHE A 196 -8.50 7.63 12.14
C PHE A 196 -8.08 8.81 11.25
N ARG A 197 -6.81 8.85 10.81
CA ARG A 197 -6.30 9.87 9.88
C ARG A 197 -7.05 9.87 8.55
N LEU A 198 -7.37 8.69 8.02
CA LEU A 198 -8.12 8.51 6.77
C LEU A 198 -9.63 8.68 6.97
N LYS A 199 -10.10 8.78 8.22
CA LYS A 199 -11.52 8.83 8.58
C LYS A 199 -12.31 7.67 7.98
N LEU A 200 -11.76 6.46 8.08
CA LEU A 200 -12.45 5.25 7.59
C LEU A 200 -13.68 4.96 8.45
N LYS A 201 -14.75 4.48 7.79
CA LYS A 201 -15.92 3.95 8.49
C LYS A 201 -15.62 2.58 9.07
N LYS A 202 -15.03 1.70 8.24
CA LYS A 202 -14.74 0.31 8.59
C LYS A 202 -13.54 -0.20 7.79
N LEU A 203 -12.73 -1.04 8.43
CA LEU A 203 -11.69 -1.84 7.77
C LEU A 203 -12.08 -3.30 7.92
N ILE A 204 -12.09 -4.03 6.82
CA ILE A 204 -12.32 -5.48 6.79
C ILE A 204 -11.10 -6.12 6.15
N CYS A 205 -10.51 -7.11 6.80
CA CYS A 205 -9.42 -7.89 6.25
C CYS A 205 -9.76 -9.36 6.35
N THR A 206 -9.60 -10.12 5.26
CA THR A 206 -9.73 -11.57 5.29
C THR A 206 -8.33 -12.18 5.22
N HIS A 207 -8.11 -13.27 5.95
CA HIS A 207 -6.86 -14.02 5.96
C HIS A 207 -7.06 -15.40 5.35
N TYR A 208 -6.19 -15.77 4.41
CA TYR A 208 -6.14 -17.12 3.86
C TYR A 208 -5.37 -18.06 4.78
N GLY A 209 -6.05 -19.09 5.28
CA GLY A 209 -5.42 -20.18 6.03
C GLY A 209 -5.12 -21.36 5.10
N SER A 210 -3.84 -21.68 4.87
CA SER A 210 -3.44 -22.75 3.95
C SER A 210 -3.45 -24.14 4.59
N LYS A 211 -3.90 -25.17 3.83
CA LYS A 211 -4.00 -26.58 4.28
C LYS A 211 -2.65 -27.27 4.60
N GLN A 212 -1.52 -26.59 4.45
CA GLN A 212 -0.18 -27.19 4.60
C GLN A 212 0.39 -27.14 6.02
N ASP A 213 -0.35 -26.60 6.98
CA ASP A 213 -0.07 -26.80 8.41
C ASP A 213 -0.52 -28.21 8.83
N LEU A 214 0.26 -29.22 8.45
CA LEU A 214 0.06 -30.64 8.76
C LEU A 214 0.02 -30.95 10.28
N PHE A 215 0.38 -29.98 11.14
CA PHE A 215 0.40 -30.12 12.59
C PHE A 215 -0.73 -29.39 13.32
N ASN A 216 -1.55 -28.58 12.64
CA ASN A 216 -2.69 -27.89 13.26
C ASN A 216 -4.00 -28.34 12.61
N ALA A 217 -4.95 -28.76 13.46
CA ALA A 217 -6.28 -29.20 13.07
C ALA A 217 -7.05 -28.13 12.26
N GLY A 218 -6.94 -28.19 10.94
CA GLY A 218 -7.71 -27.41 9.98
C GLY A 218 -7.22 -25.97 9.85
N SER A 219 -6.65 -25.65 8.70
CA SER A 219 -6.33 -24.27 8.32
C SER A 219 -7.61 -23.44 8.17
N ARG A 220 -7.91 -22.62 9.17
CA ARG A 220 -9.12 -21.78 9.20
C ARG A 220 -8.78 -20.35 8.82
N GLY A 221 -9.35 -19.90 7.71
CA GLY A 221 -9.33 -18.48 7.36
C GLY A 221 -10.13 -17.69 8.41
N TYR A 222 -9.77 -16.42 8.59
CA TYR A 222 -10.48 -15.53 9.51
C TYR A 222 -10.74 -14.17 8.87
N ILE A 223 -11.64 -13.44 9.50
CA ILE A 223 -12.07 -12.10 9.11
C ILE A 223 -11.78 -11.19 10.30
N PHE A 224 -10.91 -10.21 10.07
CA PHE A 224 -10.66 -9.11 11.00
C PHE A 224 -11.50 -7.91 10.57
N THR A 225 -12.17 -7.28 11.52
CA THR A 225 -12.92 -6.04 11.28
C THR A 225 -12.54 -4.99 12.31
N LYS A 226 -12.48 -3.73 11.86
CA LYS A 226 -12.31 -2.57 12.72
C LYS A 226 -13.36 -1.52 12.37
N GLU A 227 -14.10 -1.08 13.39
CA GLU A 227 -15.09 0.00 13.32
C GLU A 227 -14.79 1.00 14.45
N GLY A 228 -14.16 2.11 14.10
CA GLY A 228 -13.63 3.05 15.09
C GLY A 228 -12.60 2.39 16.01
N ALA A 229 -12.90 2.43 17.32
CA ALA A 229 -12.12 1.79 18.37
C ALA A 229 -12.26 0.27 18.39
N HIS A 230 -13.39 -0.26 17.93
CA HIS A 230 -13.78 -1.63 18.15
C HIS A 230 -13.16 -2.54 17.09
N GLU A 231 -12.60 -3.66 17.53
CA GLU A 231 -11.95 -4.65 16.68
C GLU A 231 -12.54 -6.03 16.98
N MET A 232 -12.87 -6.76 15.93
CA MET A 232 -13.41 -8.11 16.03
C MET A 232 -12.66 -9.06 15.09
N LYS A 233 -12.38 -10.26 15.58
CA LYS A 233 -11.88 -11.37 14.77
C LYS A 233 -12.92 -12.48 14.77
N HIS A 234 -13.36 -12.87 13.58
CA HIS A 234 -14.36 -13.91 13.37
C HIS A 234 -13.78 -15.00 12.47
N THR A 235 -14.02 -16.27 12.80
CA THR A 235 -13.55 -17.43 12.04
C THR A 235 -14.78 -18.22 11.59
N PRO A 236 -15.36 -17.90 10.41
CA PRO A 236 -16.54 -18.60 9.94
C PRO A 236 -16.27 -20.10 9.74
N PRO A 237 -17.23 -20.99 10.03
CA PRO A 237 -17.10 -22.41 9.73
C PRO A 237 -16.83 -22.65 8.24
N ASN A 238 -15.89 -23.55 7.93
CA ASN A 238 -15.50 -23.94 6.57
C ASN A 238 -14.98 -22.79 5.68
N TYR A 239 -14.57 -21.66 6.26
CA TYR A 239 -13.98 -20.55 5.54
C TYR A 239 -12.46 -20.69 5.50
N THR A 240 -11.87 -20.63 4.30
CA THR A 240 -10.40 -20.70 4.14
C THR A 240 -9.77 -19.36 3.82
N GLY A 241 -10.55 -18.32 3.53
CA GLY A 241 -10.05 -16.97 3.24
C GLY A 241 -9.89 -16.66 1.74
N GLY A 242 -10.27 -17.58 0.86
CA GLY A 242 -10.23 -17.40 -0.59
C GLY A 242 -11.13 -16.24 -1.03
N PHE A 243 -10.67 -15.46 -2.02
CA PHE A 243 -11.39 -14.27 -2.47
C PHE A 243 -12.71 -14.58 -3.18
N GLU A 244 -12.84 -15.81 -3.69
CA GLU A 244 -14.00 -16.37 -4.37
C GLU A 244 -15.02 -17.01 -3.43
N GLU A 245 -14.66 -17.21 -2.16
CA GLU A 245 -15.55 -17.85 -1.21
C GLU A 245 -16.76 -16.96 -0.90
N LYS A 246 -17.88 -17.61 -0.55
CA LYS A 246 -19.17 -16.94 -0.28
C LYS A 246 -19.02 -15.74 0.64
N GLU A 247 -18.24 -15.89 1.71
CA GLU A 247 -18.07 -14.83 2.70
C GLU A 247 -17.21 -13.66 2.19
N SER A 248 -16.14 -13.94 1.44
CA SER A 248 -15.33 -12.91 0.78
C SER A 248 -16.14 -12.15 -0.28
N LEU A 249 -16.99 -12.86 -1.05
CA LEU A 249 -17.88 -12.27 -2.03
C LEU A 249 -19.00 -11.45 -1.37
N ARG A 250 -19.54 -11.89 -0.22
CA ARG A 250 -20.50 -11.13 0.57
C ARG A 250 -19.89 -9.80 1.00
N ILE A 251 -18.70 -9.84 1.61
CA ILE A 251 -17.96 -8.63 2.01
C ILE A 251 -17.72 -7.71 0.80
N LEU A 252 -17.22 -8.26 -0.31
CA LEU A 252 -16.93 -7.51 -1.52
C LEU A 252 -18.17 -6.80 -2.07
N ASN A 253 -19.31 -7.49 -2.15
CA ASN A 253 -20.49 -6.97 -2.84
C ASN A 253 -21.36 -6.12 -1.93
N GLU A 254 -21.52 -6.50 -0.67
CA GLU A 254 -22.51 -5.92 0.25
C GLU A 254 -21.89 -4.86 1.17
N GLU A 255 -20.64 -5.04 1.61
CA GLU A 255 -20.04 -4.15 2.63
C GLU A 255 -18.97 -3.20 2.09
N ALA A 256 -18.11 -3.67 1.20
CA ALA A 256 -16.95 -2.90 0.76
C ALA A 256 -17.33 -1.69 -0.11
N ASP A 257 -16.63 -0.58 0.09
CA ASP A 257 -16.63 0.56 -0.83
C ASP A 257 -15.38 0.56 -1.72
N ILE A 258 -14.23 0.26 -1.11
CA ILE A 258 -12.90 0.27 -1.75
C ILE A 258 -12.17 -1.03 -1.41
N VAL A 259 -11.63 -1.72 -2.42
CA VAL A 259 -10.76 -2.89 -2.23
C VAL A 259 -9.29 -2.50 -2.40
N CYS A 260 -8.44 -2.83 -1.43
CA CYS A 260 -7.01 -2.53 -1.48
C CYS A 260 -6.18 -3.76 -1.13
N THR A 261 -5.44 -4.33 -2.10
CA THR A 261 -4.67 -5.56 -1.87
C THR A 261 -3.61 -5.84 -2.96
N ASN A 262 -2.79 -6.87 -2.73
CA ASN A 262 -1.97 -7.53 -3.72
C ASN A 262 -2.52 -8.95 -3.99
N PRO A 263 -3.43 -9.14 -4.96
CA PRO A 263 -3.97 -10.45 -5.28
C PRO A 263 -2.90 -11.39 -5.86
N PRO A 264 -3.08 -12.72 -5.77
CA PRO A 264 -2.17 -13.69 -6.38
C PRO A 264 -2.11 -13.47 -7.90
N PHE A 265 -0.90 -13.31 -8.44
CA PHE A 265 -0.70 -12.96 -9.85
C PHE A 265 -1.20 -14.06 -10.80
N SER A 266 -1.10 -15.34 -10.41
CA SER A 266 -1.63 -16.48 -11.18
C SER A 266 -3.15 -16.48 -11.32
N ARG A 267 -3.88 -15.87 -10.38
CA ARG A 267 -5.35 -15.75 -10.41
C ARG A 267 -5.84 -14.34 -10.71
N ALA A 268 -4.97 -13.47 -11.22
CA ALA A 268 -5.31 -12.07 -11.47
C ALA A 268 -6.46 -11.89 -12.48
N ILE A 269 -6.62 -12.78 -13.47
CA ILE A 269 -7.74 -12.70 -14.45
C ILE A 269 -9.09 -12.85 -13.74
N GLU A 270 -9.24 -13.88 -12.91
CA GLU A 270 -10.43 -14.13 -12.10
C GLU A 270 -10.69 -12.96 -11.15
N TYR A 271 -9.65 -12.53 -10.44
CA TYR A 271 -9.74 -11.49 -9.45
C TYR A 271 -10.16 -10.13 -10.05
N TRP A 272 -9.56 -9.71 -11.17
CA TRP A 272 -9.96 -8.49 -11.89
C TRP A 272 -11.40 -8.58 -12.40
N SER A 273 -11.81 -9.74 -12.91
CA SER A 273 -13.20 -9.97 -13.36
C SER A 273 -14.19 -9.75 -12.22
N LEU A 274 -13.93 -10.29 -11.03
CA LEU A 274 -14.76 -10.09 -9.83
C LEU A 274 -14.80 -8.62 -9.41
N LEU A 275 -13.65 -7.95 -9.30
CA LEU A 275 -13.58 -6.53 -8.90
C LEU A 275 -14.30 -5.60 -9.88
N VAL A 276 -14.12 -5.82 -11.18
CA VAL A 276 -14.77 -4.97 -12.19
C VAL A 276 -16.28 -5.21 -12.21
N LYS A 277 -16.74 -6.45 -11.98
CA LYS A 277 -18.16 -6.81 -11.90
C LYS A 277 -18.84 -6.25 -10.65
N SER A 278 -18.15 -6.21 -9.50
CA SER A 278 -18.70 -5.69 -8.24
C SER A 278 -18.95 -4.18 -8.28
N LYS A 279 -18.38 -3.47 -9.28
CA LYS A 279 -18.43 -2.00 -9.45
C LYS A 279 -17.86 -1.21 -8.26
N LYS A 280 -17.21 -1.89 -7.31
CA LYS A 280 -16.54 -1.24 -6.18
C LYS A 280 -15.32 -0.48 -6.64
N LYS A 281 -14.88 0.48 -5.82
CA LYS A 281 -13.59 1.12 -6.06
C LYS A 281 -12.48 0.16 -5.67
N PHE A 282 -11.31 0.30 -6.29
CA PHE A 282 -10.18 -0.53 -5.92
C PHE A 282 -8.84 0.13 -6.21
N LEU A 283 -7.82 -0.31 -5.48
CA LEU A 283 -6.40 -0.01 -5.69
C LEU A 283 -5.61 -1.28 -5.43
N ILE A 284 -5.13 -1.94 -6.48
CA ILE A 284 -4.51 -3.25 -6.40
C ILE A 284 -3.15 -3.29 -7.06
N LEU A 285 -2.29 -4.20 -6.61
CA LEU A 285 -1.07 -4.57 -7.33
C LEU A 285 -1.37 -5.68 -8.33
N SER A 286 -0.69 -5.65 -9.47
CA SER A 286 -0.73 -6.72 -10.44
C SER A 286 0.50 -6.67 -11.34
N ASN A 287 0.65 -7.64 -12.24
CA ASN A 287 1.79 -7.65 -13.15
C ASN A 287 1.78 -6.40 -14.06
N ILE A 288 2.95 -5.79 -14.27
CA ILE A 288 3.13 -4.61 -15.13
C ILE A 288 2.62 -4.82 -16.57
N ALA A 289 2.71 -6.05 -17.08
CA ALA A 289 2.30 -6.42 -18.43
C ALA A 289 0.78 -6.63 -18.57
N ASN A 290 0.01 -6.56 -17.48
CA ASN A 290 -1.45 -6.76 -17.55
C ASN A 290 -2.10 -5.71 -18.45
N CYS A 291 -1.60 -4.47 -18.48
CA CYS A 291 -2.12 -3.42 -19.35
C CYS A 291 -1.98 -3.69 -20.87
N ILE A 292 -1.17 -4.68 -21.28
CA ILE A 292 -0.98 -5.10 -22.67
C ILE A 292 -1.36 -6.57 -22.91
N THR A 293 -2.00 -7.20 -21.94
CA THR A 293 -2.42 -8.60 -22.02
C THR A 293 -3.88 -8.68 -22.40
N THR A 294 -4.22 -9.54 -23.39
CA THR A 294 -5.57 -9.67 -23.97
C THR A 294 -6.70 -9.74 -22.94
N ALA A 295 -6.50 -10.47 -21.83
CA ALA A 295 -7.51 -10.61 -20.78
C ALA A 295 -7.90 -9.30 -20.09
N TYR A 296 -7.01 -8.29 -20.07
CA TYR A 296 -7.25 -7.04 -19.33
C TYR A 296 -7.40 -5.81 -20.23
N ILE A 297 -6.89 -5.84 -21.47
CA ILE A 297 -7.03 -4.73 -22.44
C ILE A 297 -8.47 -4.19 -22.54
N PRO A 298 -9.53 -5.03 -22.60
CA PRO A 298 -10.91 -4.54 -22.64
C PRO A 298 -11.30 -3.63 -21.46
N TYR A 299 -10.67 -3.79 -20.30
CA TYR A 299 -10.93 -2.93 -19.15
C TYR A 299 -10.35 -1.52 -19.30
N PHE A 300 -9.21 -1.38 -19.98
CA PHE A 300 -8.61 -0.09 -20.31
C PHE A 300 -9.38 0.58 -21.45
N ALA A 301 -9.74 -0.17 -22.49
CA ALA A 301 -10.54 0.32 -23.61
C ALA A 301 -11.89 0.92 -23.14
N LYS A 302 -12.55 0.23 -22.20
CA LYS A 302 -13.82 0.67 -21.59
C LYS A 302 -13.64 1.66 -20.43
N ARG A 303 -12.41 2.13 -20.17
CA ARG A 303 -12.05 3.05 -19.08
C ARG A 303 -12.50 2.59 -17.68
N LYS A 304 -12.67 1.28 -17.49
CA LYS A 304 -13.04 0.67 -16.20
C LYS A 304 -11.85 0.59 -15.25
N VAL A 305 -10.64 0.50 -15.79
CA VAL A 305 -9.38 0.39 -15.05
C VAL A 305 -8.35 1.31 -15.68
N ARG A 306 -7.48 1.88 -14.85
CA ARG A 306 -6.31 2.66 -15.23
C ARG A 306 -5.12 2.30 -14.34
N PRO A 307 -3.88 2.57 -14.75
CA PRO A 307 -2.72 2.39 -13.89
C PRO A 307 -2.75 3.34 -12.69
N GLY A 308 -2.13 2.95 -11.57
CA GLY A 308 -1.84 3.82 -10.43
C GLY A 308 -0.60 4.68 -10.70
N PHE A 309 0.02 5.22 -9.66
CA PHE A 309 1.14 6.16 -9.80
C PHE A 309 2.50 5.46 -9.85
N ASN A 310 2.65 4.31 -9.18
CA ASN A 310 3.94 3.66 -9.02
C ASN A 310 4.01 2.26 -9.65
N GLU A 311 5.24 1.87 -9.98
CA GLU A 311 5.61 0.47 -10.22
C GLU A 311 6.29 -0.06 -8.96
N VAL A 312 6.18 -1.38 -8.73
CA VAL A 312 6.79 -2.08 -7.60
C VAL A 312 7.65 -3.21 -8.16
N HIS A 313 8.96 -3.13 -7.93
CA HIS A 313 9.94 -4.08 -8.45
C HIS A 313 10.54 -5.00 -7.39
N TRP A 314 10.20 -4.75 -6.12
CA TRP A 314 10.75 -5.44 -4.95
C TRP A 314 9.59 -5.87 -4.05
N PHE A 315 9.54 -7.17 -3.78
CA PHE A 315 8.56 -7.82 -2.94
C PHE A 315 9.27 -8.65 -1.88
N LEU A 316 8.54 -9.17 -0.91
CA LEU A 316 9.05 -10.14 0.04
C LEU A 316 8.49 -11.52 -0.29
N ASN A 317 9.31 -12.55 -0.17
CA ASN A 317 8.83 -13.93 -0.23
C ASN A 317 8.27 -14.37 1.15
N PRO A 318 7.74 -15.60 1.31
CA PRO A 318 7.23 -16.09 2.61
C PRO A 318 8.28 -16.12 3.73
N LYS A 319 9.57 -16.20 3.37
CA LYS A 319 10.69 -16.10 4.31
C LYS A 319 11.08 -14.65 4.63
N ARG A 320 10.28 -13.66 4.21
CA ARG A 320 10.50 -12.21 4.36
C ARG A 320 11.80 -11.71 3.72
N GLN A 321 12.28 -12.38 2.66
CA GLN A 321 13.47 -11.98 1.90
C GLN A 321 13.06 -11.19 0.66
N LEU A 322 13.86 -10.17 0.32
CA LEU A 322 13.63 -9.37 -0.88
C LEU A 322 13.79 -10.20 -2.16
N VAL A 323 12.76 -10.15 -3.00
CA VAL A 323 12.72 -10.78 -4.32
C VAL A 323 12.25 -9.77 -5.36
N ARG A 324 12.68 -9.95 -6.62
CA ARG A 324 12.24 -9.10 -7.72
C ARG A 324 11.04 -9.71 -8.43
N ALA A 325 10.01 -8.91 -8.63
CA ALA A 325 8.88 -9.20 -9.51
C ALA A 325 8.42 -7.90 -10.19
N ALA A 326 7.76 -7.99 -11.33
CA ALA A 326 7.37 -6.83 -12.13
C ALA A 326 5.92 -6.42 -11.81
N GLY A 327 5.73 -5.60 -10.77
CA GLY A 327 4.44 -5.12 -10.32
C GLY A 327 4.13 -3.69 -10.75
N ALA A 328 2.85 -3.38 -10.92
CA ALA A 328 2.34 -2.02 -11.05
C ALA A 328 1.00 -1.89 -10.31
N TRP A 329 0.71 -0.67 -9.85
CA TRP A 329 -0.59 -0.35 -9.28
C TRP A 329 -1.65 -0.22 -10.39
N TYR A 330 -2.86 -0.69 -10.11
CA TYR A 330 -4.04 -0.56 -10.97
C TYR A 330 -5.25 -0.16 -10.15
N THR A 331 -6.06 0.73 -10.69
CA THR A 331 -7.17 1.34 -9.95
C THR A 331 -8.30 1.78 -10.87
N ASN A 332 -9.47 2.04 -10.28
CA ASN A 332 -10.57 2.80 -10.90
C ASN A 332 -10.92 4.07 -10.09
N LEU A 333 -10.05 4.44 -9.15
CA LEU A 333 -10.14 5.69 -8.39
C LEU A 333 -9.90 6.89 -9.32
N PRO A 334 -10.52 8.04 -9.05
CA PRO A 334 -10.19 9.28 -9.73
C PRO A 334 -8.72 9.62 -9.54
N ILE A 335 -8.01 9.85 -10.64
CA ILE A 335 -6.63 10.34 -10.66
C ILE A 335 -6.64 11.70 -11.32
N LYS A 336 -5.95 12.66 -10.70
CA LYS A 336 -5.68 13.99 -11.26
C LYS A 336 -4.17 14.20 -11.29
N ASN A 337 -3.69 14.94 -12.28
CA ASN A 337 -2.29 15.38 -12.37
C ASN A 337 -1.29 14.23 -12.25
N ARG A 338 -1.45 13.17 -13.04
CA ARG A 338 -0.52 12.03 -13.06
C ARG A 338 0.88 12.55 -13.43
N PRO A 339 1.88 12.55 -12.52
CA PRO A 339 3.21 13.07 -12.80
C PRO A 339 3.94 12.27 -13.87
N ASN A 340 3.60 10.98 -14.02
CA ASN A 340 4.18 10.10 -15.04
C ASN A 340 3.86 10.52 -16.48
N ILE A 341 2.84 11.37 -16.71
CA ILE A 341 2.55 11.91 -18.05
C ILE A 341 3.76 12.67 -18.60
N SER A 342 4.56 13.32 -17.74
CA SER A 342 5.78 14.01 -18.16
C SER A 342 6.85 13.11 -18.80
N ARG A 343 6.72 11.78 -18.63
CA ARG A 343 7.60 10.78 -19.27
C ARG A 343 7.17 10.43 -20.70
N LEU A 344 5.97 10.84 -21.10
CA LEU A 344 5.49 10.72 -22.48
C LEU A 344 6.07 11.84 -23.33
N LYS A 345 6.47 11.53 -24.55
CA LYS A 345 7.08 12.46 -25.51
C LYS A 345 6.16 12.58 -26.71
N PHE A 346 5.29 13.58 -26.68
CA PHE A 346 4.35 13.88 -27.76
C PHE A 346 5.07 14.70 -28.84
N LEU A 347 5.23 14.14 -30.03
CA LEU A 347 5.96 14.74 -31.14
C LEU A 347 5.30 14.36 -32.48
N PRO A 348 5.42 15.18 -33.54
CA PRO A 348 5.12 14.73 -34.90
C PRO A 348 5.90 13.46 -35.27
N LEU A 349 5.30 12.56 -36.06
CA LEU A 349 5.87 11.25 -36.41
C LEU A 349 7.25 11.38 -37.04
N GLU A 350 7.45 12.39 -37.88
CA GLU A 350 8.74 12.66 -38.53
C GLU A 350 9.84 12.99 -37.51
N GLN A 351 9.50 13.66 -36.41
CA GLN A 351 10.43 14.06 -35.35
C GLN A 351 10.75 12.94 -34.36
N ILE A 352 10.00 11.83 -34.36
CA ILE A 352 10.35 10.67 -33.55
C ILE A 352 11.65 10.06 -34.09
N PRO A 353 12.69 9.85 -33.26
CA PRO A 353 13.97 9.31 -33.72
C PRO A 353 13.82 7.95 -34.39
N GLN A 354 14.53 7.72 -35.50
CA GLN A 354 14.40 6.49 -36.30
C GLN A 354 14.66 5.20 -35.50
N LYS A 355 15.51 5.24 -34.46
CA LYS A 355 15.74 4.09 -33.58
C LYS A 355 14.55 3.74 -32.66
N TYR A 356 13.57 4.63 -32.54
CA TYR A 356 12.39 4.48 -31.67
C TYR A 356 11.09 4.40 -32.46
N LYS A 357 11.14 4.42 -33.80
CA LYS A 357 10.01 4.16 -34.67
C LYS A 357 10.39 3.16 -35.75
N ARG A 358 9.51 2.23 -36.05
CA ARG A 358 9.67 1.29 -37.15
C ARG A 358 8.32 0.72 -37.55
N PHE A 359 8.19 0.27 -38.78
CA PHE A 359 7.06 -0.52 -39.21
C PHE A 359 7.40 -2.01 -39.09
N ASP A 360 6.41 -2.81 -38.72
CA ASP A 360 6.53 -4.26 -38.78
C ASP A 360 6.18 -4.81 -40.17
N ASP A 361 6.27 -6.12 -40.32
CA ASP A 361 6.01 -6.83 -41.58
C ASP A 361 4.55 -6.63 -42.07
N ALA A 362 3.62 -6.23 -41.18
CA ALA A 362 2.23 -5.92 -41.50
C ALA A 362 1.98 -4.42 -41.78
N GLY A 363 3.03 -3.59 -41.76
CA GLY A 363 2.92 -2.15 -41.96
C GLY A 363 2.33 -1.38 -40.77
N VAL A 364 2.29 -1.97 -39.58
CA VAL A 364 1.86 -1.29 -38.35
C VAL A 364 3.04 -0.53 -37.76
N LEU A 365 2.82 0.74 -37.38
CA LEU A 365 3.83 1.55 -36.72
C LEU A 365 4.07 1.06 -35.29
N LEU A 366 5.32 0.81 -34.92
CA LEU A 366 5.78 0.59 -33.56
C LEU A 366 6.52 1.81 -33.06
N VAL A 367 6.19 2.27 -31.86
CA VAL A 367 6.96 3.30 -31.16
C VAL A 367 7.42 2.83 -29.78
N ASP A 368 8.64 3.23 -29.42
CA ASP A 368 9.33 2.82 -28.20
C ASP A 368 9.73 4.01 -27.31
N TYR A 369 10.12 3.73 -26.06
CA TYR A 369 10.60 4.73 -25.10
C TYR A 369 9.64 5.92 -24.88
N SER A 370 8.34 5.64 -24.89
CA SER A 370 7.27 6.62 -24.67
C SER A 370 7.23 7.79 -25.67
N HIS A 371 7.77 7.61 -26.88
CA HIS A 371 7.48 8.53 -27.99
C HIS A 371 6.09 8.25 -28.53
N ILE A 372 5.26 9.27 -28.63
CA ILE A 372 3.85 9.16 -29.02
C ILE A 372 3.59 10.14 -30.17
N PRO A 373 3.23 9.66 -31.37
CA PRO A 373 3.01 10.52 -32.53
C PRO A 373 1.75 11.37 -32.36
N THR A 374 1.87 12.68 -32.59
CA THR A 374 0.74 13.63 -32.47
C THR A 374 -0.06 13.80 -33.76
N ASP A 375 0.45 13.34 -34.89
CA ASP A 375 -0.08 13.55 -36.25
C ASP A 375 -0.31 12.21 -36.99
N TYR A 376 -0.47 11.12 -36.24
CA TYR A 376 -0.71 9.78 -36.77
C TYR A 376 -2.03 9.22 -36.23
N ASP A 377 -3.04 9.13 -37.10
CA ASP A 377 -4.40 8.75 -36.73
C ASP A 377 -4.67 7.24 -36.80
N LEU A 378 -3.85 6.49 -37.55
CA LEU A 378 -3.96 5.04 -37.65
C LEU A 378 -3.54 4.34 -36.35
N PRO A 379 -4.02 3.12 -36.07
CA PRO A 379 -3.55 2.31 -34.95
C PRO A 379 -2.02 2.10 -35.00
N PHE A 380 -1.36 2.31 -33.86
CA PHE A 380 0.07 2.07 -33.69
C PHE A 380 0.36 1.35 -32.37
N ALA A 381 1.44 0.58 -32.36
CA ALA A 381 1.81 -0.33 -31.30
C ALA A 381 2.74 0.33 -30.27
N VAL A 382 2.37 0.21 -28.99
CA VAL A 382 3.17 0.67 -27.85
C VAL A 382 3.40 -0.45 -26.83
N SER A 383 4.48 -0.35 -26.04
CA SER A 383 4.72 -1.26 -24.91
C SER A 383 3.81 -0.93 -23.72
N ALA A 384 3.98 -1.62 -22.60
CA ALA A 384 3.24 -1.33 -21.36
C ALA A 384 3.52 0.09 -20.81
N THR A 385 4.76 0.57 -20.94
CA THR A 385 5.20 1.81 -20.28
C THR A 385 4.38 3.04 -20.65
N PRO A 386 4.04 3.31 -21.93
CA PRO A 386 3.14 4.41 -22.27
C PRO A 386 1.75 4.32 -21.63
N ILE A 387 1.19 3.11 -21.51
CA ILE A 387 -0.10 2.91 -20.82
C ILE A 387 0.03 3.27 -19.35
N LEU A 388 1.06 2.76 -18.66
CA LEU A 388 1.36 3.04 -17.24
C LEU A 388 1.62 4.53 -16.96
N ASN A 389 2.23 5.22 -17.93
CA ASN A 389 2.46 6.65 -17.88
C ASN A 389 1.21 7.48 -18.19
N GLY A 390 0.08 6.85 -18.55
CA GLY A 390 -1.21 7.51 -18.70
C GLY A 390 -1.49 8.04 -20.10
N VAL A 391 -0.94 7.44 -21.16
CA VAL A 391 -1.21 7.90 -22.54
C VAL A 391 -2.71 7.92 -22.89
N LEU A 392 -3.49 6.98 -22.33
CA LEU A 392 -4.95 6.93 -22.52
C LEU A 392 -5.71 8.08 -21.83
N GLU A 393 -5.04 8.82 -20.94
CA GLU A 393 -5.55 10.03 -20.29
C GLU A 393 -5.20 11.30 -21.12
N CYS A 394 -4.39 11.14 -22.19
CA CYS A 394 -3.81 12.23 -22.98
C CYS A 394 -4.41 12.31 -24.40
N GLY A 395 -5.68 11.93 -24.58
CA GLY A 395 -6.34 11.99 -25.90
C GLY A 395 -6.08 10.79 -26.81
N TYR A 396 -5.63 9.65 -26.26
CA TYR A 396 -5.51 8.39 -26.97
C TYR A 396 -6.49 7.35 -26.43
N LYS A 397 -6.86 6.39 -27.27
CA LYS A 397 -7.71 5.26 -26.92
C LYS A 397 -7.08 3.95 -27.39
N VAL A 398 -7.52 2.85 -26.79
CA VAL A 398 -7.18 1.51 -27.26
C VAL A 398 -7.86 1.30 -28.61
N ALA A 399 -7.09 0.88 -29.61
CA ALA A 399 -7.59 0.62 -30.96
C ALA A 399 -8.14 -0.80 -31.12
N GLU A 400 -7.50 -1.78 -30.50
CA GLU A 400 -7.91 -3.19 -30.54
C GLU A 400 -8.00 -3.82 -29.14
N HIS A 401 -8.93 -4.76 -28.96
CA HIS A 401 -9.22 -5.36 -27.66
C HIS A 401 -8.35 -6.58 -27.32
N SER A 402 -7.29 -6.82 -28.09
CA SER A 402 -6.32 -7.92 -27.92
C SER A 402 -4.89 -7.41 -27.93
N LYS A 403 -3.97 -8.21 -27.38
CA LYS A 403 -2.53 -7.93 -27.51
C LYS A 403 -2.15 -7.99 -28.99
N TYR A 404 -1.16 -7.20 -29.36
CA TYR A 404 -0.56 -7.19 -30.68
C TYR A 404 0.85 -7.78 -30.64
N ASN A 405 1.16 -8.71 -31.53
CA ASN A 405 2.45 -9.38 -31.62
C ASN A 405 3.12 -8.99 -32.94
N PRO A 406 3.95 -7.93 -32.95
CA PRO A 406 4.58 -7.48 -34.18
C PRO A 406 5.62 -8.48 -34.69
N HIS A 407 5.72 -8.61 -36.01
CA HIS A 407 6.73 -9.44 -36.69
C HIS A 407 7.73 -8.56 -37.41
N ILE A 408 9.02 -8.81 -37.24
CA ILE A 408 10.06 -8.05 -37.94
C ILE A 408 10.99 -9.06 -38.57
N GLU A 409 11.06 -9.02 -39.89
CA GLU A 409 11.81 -9.97 -40.70
C GLU A 409 11.34 -11.41 -40.40
N GLY A 410 10.03 -11.60 -40.31
CA GLY A 410 9.38 -12.88 -40.01
C GLY A 410 9.50 -13.34 -38.55
N LYS A 411 10.14 -12.56 -37.66
CA LYS A 411 10.34 -12.93 -36.24
C LYS A 411 9.38 -12.18 -35.33
N GLU A 412 8.56 -12.92 -34.58
CA GLU A 412 7.70 -12.37 -33.53
C GLU A 412 8.54 -11.59 -32.49
N LYS A 413 8.08 -10.39 -32.13
CA LYS A 413 8.67 -9.54 -31.11
C LYS A 413 7.77 -9.44 -29.88
N PHE A 414 8.27 -8.77 -28.84
CA PHE A 414 7.52 -8.57 -27.59
C PHE A 414 6.14 -7.97 -27.84
N ALA A 415 5.15 -8.53 -27.14
CA ALA A 415 3.76 -8.11 -27.18
C ALA A 415 3.60 -6.61 -26.90
N ARG A 416 2.61 -6.03 -27.58
CA ARG A 416 2.25 -4.61 -27.58
C ARG A 416 0.73 -4.47 -27.40
N ILE A 417 0.31 -3.23 -27.24
CA ILE A 417 -1.09 -2.82 -27.37
C ILE A 417 -1.20 -1.81 -28.51
N LEU A 418 -2.24 -1.92 -29.32
CA LEU A 418 -2.56 -0.91 -30.32
C LEU A 418 -3.37 0.23 -29.71
N ILE A 419 -2.90 1.45 -29.92
CA ILE A 419 -3.61 2.67 -29.54
C ILE A 419 -3.73 3.59 -30.77
N CYS A 420 -4.69 4.50 -30.73
CA CYS A 420 -4.85 5.58 -31.72
C CYS A 420 -5.36 6.84 -31.02
N ARG A 421 -5.38 7.97 -31.74
CA ARG A 421 -6.00 9.21 -31.25
C ARG A 421 -7.50 9.00 -31.00
N ALA A 422 -8.00 9.57 -29.90
CA ALA A 422 -9.33 9.29 -29.36
C ALA A 422 -10.46 9.99 -30.12
#